data_AF-A0A1I3L263-F1
#
_entry.id   AF-A0A1I3L263-F1
#
_cell.length_a   1.000
_cell.length_b   1.000
_cell.length_c   1.000
_cell.angle_alpha   90.00
_cell.angle_beta   90.00
_cell.angle_gamma   90.00
#
_symmetry.space_group_name_H-M   'P 1'
#
loop_
_entity.id
_entity.type
_entity.pdbx_description
1 polymer ?
#
loop_
_entity_poly.entity_id
_entity_poly.type
_entity_poly.pdbx_seq_one_letter_code
_entity_poly.pdbx_strand_id
1 'polypeptide(L)'
;MDAFVARSLEEIRFWARIMKEHSLFLRLGFRCEDTQLIQEANGFYALFEGIEARAHAFTAATDPQQIRAFNAEVHNAVSHIWVFKRKVLGLILTCQLPGANNFPLLVDHVSREANYFRNRLAELNNGRLEPLPDAIIDENVFFLKIMADHAKFIGHLLDPSERKLVDQAREFSNDFDQLLWQAQDLSSMRPQSQTKPLLSQFLDQNRVSVASLRDFKKTARDLIEACRIKSIIHPLLADHVYREAVHFLAIIDLFEQALTGQAPMPLPAAH
;
A
#
# COMPACT_ATOMS: atom_id res chain seq x y z
N MET A 1 11.50 22.06 13.59
CA MET A 1 10.44 21.09 13.25
C MET A 1 10.91 19.74 13.76
N ASP A 2 10.14 19.07 14.61
CA ASP A 2 10.53 17.77 15.15
C ASP A 2 10.32 16.70 14.05
N ALA A 3 11.41 16.05 13.61
CA ALA A 3 11.37 15.07 12.52
C ALA A 3 10.56 13.81 12.88
N PHE A 4 10.54 13.42 14.16
CA PHE A 4 9.73 12.30 14.64
C PHE A 4 8.24 12.65 14.56
N VAL A 5 7.85 13.86 14.99
CA VAL A 5 6.45 14.32 14.90
C VAL A 5 6.00 14.37 13.44
N ALA A 6 6.81 14.98 12.57
CA ALA A 6 6.48 15.13 11.15
C ALA A 6 6.26 13.77 10.47
N ARG A 7 7.21 12.83 10.64
CA ARG A 7 7.14 11.51 10.02
C ARG A 7 6.01 10.67 10.59
N SER A 8 5.75 10.74 11.89
CA SER A 8 4.62 10.06 12.51
C SER A 8 3.28 10.52 11.94
N LEU A 9 3.09 11.84 11.79
CA LEU A 9 1.85 12.38 11.24
C LEU A 9 1.68 12.06 9.75
N GLU A 10 2.75 12.07 8.97
CA GLU A 10 2.72 11.68 7.56
C GLU A 10 2.26 10.22 7.39
N GLU A 11 2.90 9.30 8.12
CA GLU A 11 2.58 7.87 8.09
C GLU A 11 1.14 7.62 8.55
N ILE A 12 0.71 8.24 9.67
CA ILE A 12 -0.66 8.04 10.17
C ILE A 12 -1.70 8.61 9.21
N ARG A 13 -1.50 9.81 8.66
CA ARG A 13 -2.46 10.41 7.72
C ARG A 13 -2.67 9.54 6.49
N PHE A 14 -1.57 9.02 5.94
CA PHE A 14 -1.63 8.12 4.79
C PHE A 14 -2.31 6.80 5.16
N TRP A 15 -1.75 6.05 6.11
CA TRP A 15 -2.18 4.69 6.39
C TRP A 15 -3.51 4.59 7.13
N ALA A 16 -3.91 5.58 7.95
CA ALA A 16 -5.24 5.59 8.56
C ALA A 16 -6.33 5.68 7.48
N ARG A 17 -6.13 6.51 6.45
CA ARG A 17 -7.05 6.56 5.31
C ARG A 17 -7.09 5.23 4.56
N ILE A 18 -5.94 4.62 4.29
CA ILE A 18 -5.84 3.30 3.65
C ILE A 18 -6.59 2.23 4.47
N MET A 19 -6.39 2.17 5.79
CA MET A 19 -7.08 1.21 6.67
C MET A 19 -8.59 1.46 6.75
N LYS A 20 -9.04 2.72 6.78
CA LYS A 20 -10.45 3.08 6.67
C LYS A 20 -11.06 2.55 5.37
N GLU A 21 -10.39 2.77 4.25
CA GLU A 21 -10.86 2.34 2.93
C GLU A 21 -10.89 0.81 2.81
N HIS A 22 -9.91 0.10 3.38
CA HIS A 22 -9.94 -1.37 3.50
C HIS A 22 -11.19 -1.89 4.21
N SER A 23 -11.60 -1.24 5.30
CA SER A 23 -12.82 -1.62 6.01
C SER A 23 -14.06 -1.54 5.12
N LEU A 24 -14.14 -0.52 4.26
CA LEU A 24 -15.19 -0.41 3.25
C LEU A 24 -15.08 -1.54 2.21
N PHE A 25 -13.90 -1.76 1.62
CA PHE A 25 -13.73 -2.74 0.54
C PHE A 25 -14.01 -4.16 1.00
N LEU A 26 -13.51 -4.56 2.18
CA LEU A 26 -13.82 -5.87 2.76
C LEU A 26 -15.32 -6.04 2.99
N ARG A 27 -16.00 -4.98 3.50
CA ARG A 27 -17.44 -5.01 3.72
C ARG A 27 -18.23 -5.24 2.44
N LEU A 28 -17.82 -4.63 1.32
CA LEU A 28 -18.48 -4.80 0.03
C LEU A 28 -18.37 -6.23 -0.51
N GLY A 29 -17.37 -7.00 -0.09
CA GLY A 29 -17.19 -8.40 -0.47
C GLY A 29 -17.85 -9.43 0.46
N PHE A 30 -18.48 -9.01 1.56
CA PHE A 30 -19.22 -9.93 2.44
C PHE A 30 -20.62 -10.25 1.92
N ARG A 31 -21.16 -11.40 2.34
CA ARG A 31 -22.55 -11.75 2.06
C ARG A 31 -23.47 -10.93 2.94
N CYS A 32 -24.70 -10.69 2.51
CA CYS A 32 -25.63 -9.83 3.23
C CYS A 32 -25.98 -10.38 4.62
N GLU A 33 -25.98 -11.71 4.78
CA GLU A 33 -26.25 -12.40 6.05
C GLU A 33 -25.08 -12.38 7.04
N ASP A 34 -23.87 -12.02 6.62
CA ASP A 34 -22.67 -11.96 7.49
C ASP A 34 -22.67 -10.68 8.36
N THR A 35 -23.79 -10.40 9.04
CA THR A 35 -24.05 -9.12 9.72
C THR A 35 -23.00 -8.80 10.78
N GLN A 36 -22.44 -9.81 11.46
CA GLN A 36 -21.38 -9.61 12.44
C GLN A 36 -20.09 -9.10 11.78
N LEU A 37 -19.67 -9.67 10.64
CA LEU A 37 -18.48 -9.21 9.90
C LEU A 37 -18.70 -7.82 9.32
N ILE A 38 -19.92 -7.54 8.82
CA ILE A 38 -20.31 -6.23 8.31
C ILE A 38 -20.25 -5.17 9.43
N GLN A 39 -20.77 -5.47 10.62
CA GLN A 39 -20.72 -4.57 11.77
C GLN A 39 -19.28 -4.34 12.26
N GLU A 40 -18.47 -5.39 12.33
CA GLU A 40 -17.06 -5.30 12.72
C GLU A 40 -16.27 -4.43 11.72
N ALA A 41 -16.49 -4.61 10.41
CA ALA A 41 -15.88 -3.77 9.39
C ALA A 41 -16.34 -2.29 9.49
N ASN A 42 -17.62 -2.03 9.74
CA ASN A 42 -18.11 -0.66 9.98
C ASN A 42 -17.48 -0.02 11.23
N GLY A 43 -17.27 -0.81 12.29
CA GLY A 43 -16.56 -0.37 13.49
C GLY A 43 -15.12 0.07 13.18
N PHE A 44 -14.39 -0.72 12.40
CA PHE A 44 -13.05 -0.33 11.95
C PHE A 44 -13.05 0.89 11.03
N TYR A 45 -14.03 1.02 10.13
CA TYR A 45 -14.17 2.20 9.29
C TYR A 45 -14.28 3.48 10.14
N ALA A 46 -15.21 3.51 11.09
CA ALA A 46 -15.42 4.65 11.97
C ALA A 46 -14.19 4.93 12.86
N LEU A 47 -13.51 3.87 13.34
CA LEU A 47 -12.29 4.01 14.13
C LEU A 47 -11.17 4.71 13.34
N PHE A 48 -10.88 4.25 12.12
CA PHE A 48 -9.82 4.85 11.32
C PHE A 48 -10.20 6.22 10.75
N GLU A 49 -11.48 6.50 10.53
CA GLU A 49 -11.96 7.85 10.23
C GLU A 49 -11.65 8.83 11.38
N GLY A 50 -11.91 8.42 12.63
CA GLY A 50 -11.56 9.21 13.81
C GLY A 50 -10.05 9.42 13.98
N ILE A 51 -9.25 8.39 13.70
CA ILE A 51 -7.77 8.48 13.73
C ILE A 51 -7.26 9.45 12.65
N GLU A 52 -7.76 9.33 11.42
CA GLU A 52 -7.41 10.20 10.29
C GLU A 52 -7.72 11.66 10.61
N ALA A 53 -8.93 11.94 11.12
CA ALA A 53 -9.34 13.30 11.50
C ALA A 53 -8.41 13.90 12.58
N ARG A 54 -8.08 13.12 13.62
CA ARG A 54 -7.14 13.55 14.68
C ARG A 54 -5.73 13.80 14.14
N ALA A 55 -5.24 12.94 13.26
CA ALA A 55 -3.92 13.09 12.66
C ALA A 55 -3.83 14.37 11.79
N HIS A 56 -4.92 14.76 11.13
CA HIS A 56 -5.00 16.03 10.40
C HIS A 56 -5.13 17.26 11.30
N ALA A 57 -5.71 17.12 12.49
CA ALA A 57 -5.80 18.21 13.48
C ALA A 57 -4.46 18.50 14.17
N PHE A 58 -3.57 17.51 14.31
CA PHE A 58 -2.23 17.72 14.82
C PHE A 58 -1.33 18.47 13.83
N THR A 59 -0.32 19.17 14.35
CA THR A 59 0.64 19.94 13.55
C THR A 59 2.06 19.50 13.85
N ALA A 60 3.03 19.97 13.06
CA ALA A 60 4.44 19.70 13.31
C ALA A 60 4.99 20.35 14.61
N ALA A 61 4.17 21.19 15.28
CA ALA A 61 4.46 21.80 16.57
C ALA A 61 3.79 21.06 17.75
N THR A 62 3.01 20.00 17.49
CA THR A 62 2.41 19.18 18.55
C THR A 62 3.50 18.55 19.42
N ASP A 63 3.26 18.47 20.74
CA ASP A 63 4.19 17.87 21.70
C ASP A 63 4.58 16.44 21.29
N PRO A 64 5.89 16.13 21.16
CA PRO A 64 6.36 14.79 20.84
C PRO A 64 5.85 13.69 21.79
N GLN A 65 5.59 13.98 23.07
CA GLN A 65 5.01 12.98 23.97
C GLN A 65 3.55 12.66 23.61
N GLN A 66 2.77 13.66 23.23
CA GLN A 66 1.42 13.46 22.74
C GLN A 66 1.40 12.60 21.47
N ILE A 67 2.37 12.81 20.56
CA ILE A 67 2.50 12.01 19.34
C ILE A 67 2.96 10.58 19.65
N ARG A 68 3.88 10.36 20.59
CA ARG A 68 4.25 9.00 21.02
C ARG A 68 3.05 8.22 21.56
N ALA A 69 2.22 8.86 22.39
CA ALA A 69 1.00 8.26 22.91
C ALA A 69 0.00 7.95 21.78
N PHE A 70 -0.16 8.86 20.83
CA PHE A 70 -1.01 8.66 19.66
C PHE A 70 -0.51 7.52 18.76
N ASN A 71 0.79 7.44 18.48
CA ASN A 71 1.39 6.32 17.74
C ASN A 71 1.10 4.97 18.41
N ALA A 72 1.18 4.88 19.74
CA ALA A 72 0.88 3.65 20.48
C ALA A 72 -0.61 3.28 20.41
N GLU A 73 -1.50 4.26 20.47
CA GLU A 73 -2.95 4.07 20.27
C GLU A 73 -3.25 3.53 18.87
N VAL A 74 -2.69 4.17 17.83
CA VAL A 74 -2.89 3.76 16.44
C VAL A 74 -2.27 2.39 16.18
N HIS A 75 -1.10 2.10 16.73
CA HIS A 75 -0.47 0.77 16.66
C HIS A 75 -1.42 -0.33 17.17
N ASN A 76 -2.11 -0.10 18.28
CA ASN A 76 -3.09 -1.05 18.81
C ASN A 76 -4.30 -1.19 17.89
N ALA A 77 -4.86 -0.09 17.37
CA ALA A 77 -5.95 -0.13 16.40
C ALA A 77 -5.59 -0.93 15.13
N VAL A 78 -4.38 -0.72 14.61
CA VAL A 78 -3.85 -1.42 13.44
C VAL A 78 -3.63 -2.91 13.73
N SER A 79 -3.19 -3.24 14.95
CA SER A 79 -3.07 -4.64 15.38
C SER A 79 -4.43 -5.35 15.41
N HIS A 80 -5.48 -4.66 15.85
CA HIS A 80 -6.84 -5.22 15.86
C HIS A 80 -7.40 -5.43 14.46
N ILE A 81 -7.26 -4.46 13.54
CA ILE A 81 -7.74 -4.67 12.14
C ILE A 81 -6.91 -5.73 11.43
N TRP A 82 -5.62 -5.89 11.76
CA TRP A 82 -4.81 -6.99 11.26
C TRP A 82 -5.38 -8.35 11.68
N VAL A 83 -5.73 -8.52 12.97
CA VAL A 83 -6.37 -9.75 13.46
C VAL A 83 -7.70 -10.00 12.75
N PHE A 84 -8.52 -8.96 12.57
CA PHE A 84 -9.77 -9.07 11.81
C PHE A 84 -9.53 -9.54 10.37
N LYS A 85 -8.56 -8.95 9.67
CA LYS A 85 -8.17 -9.37 8.31
C LYS A 85 -7.69 -10.83 8.28
N ARG A 86 -6.95 -11.30 9.29
CA ARG A 86 -6.54 -12.72 9.42
C ARG A 86 -7.72 -13.66 9.72
N LYS A 87 -8.66 -13.25 10.56
CA LYS A 87 -9.92 -13.97 10.81
C LYS A 87 -10.70 -14.15 9.50
N VAL A 88 -10.92 -13.07 8.75
CA VAL A 88 -11.62 -13.12 7.45
C VAL A 88 -10.89 -14.05 6.48
N LEU A 89 -9.56 -13.96 6.37
CA LEU A 89 -8.79 -14.87 5.51
C LEU A 89 -9.01 -16.34 5.91
N GLY A 90 -8.97 -16.66 7.20
CA GLY A 90 -9.20 -18.02 7.69
C GLY A 90 -10.59 -18.56 7.34
N LEU A 91 -11.63 -17.73 7.44
CA LEU A 91 -12.99 -18.09 7.05
C LEU A 91 -13.10 -18.38 5.55
N ILE A 92 -12.45 -17.58 4.71
CA ILE A 92 -12.44 -17.78 3.25
C ILE A 92 -11.69 -19.08 2.89
N LEU A 93 -10.48 -19.29 3.44
CA LEU A 93 -9.65 -20.45 3.14
C LEU A 93 -10.22 -21.78 3.67
N THR A 94 -11.14 -21.72 4.64
CA THR A 94 -11.88 -22.89 5.13
C THR A 94 -13.30 -22.97 4.55
N CYS A 95 -13.58 -22.20 3.49
CA CYS A 95 -14.84 -22.20 2.74
C CYS A 95 -16.09 -21.92 3.59
N GLN A 96 -15.95 -21.19 4.70
CA GLN A 96 -17.06 -20.87 5.61
C GLN A 96 -17.94 -19.71 5.14
N LEU A 97 -17.57 -19.04 4.05
CA LEU A 97 -18.29 -17.91 3.46
C LEU A 97 -18.65 -18.18 1.98
N PRO A 98 -19.38 -19.26 1.63
CA PRO A 98 -19.74 -19.55 0.25
C PRO A 98 -20.59 -18.41 -0.34
N GLY A 99 -20.13 -17.82 -1.45
CA GLY A 99 -20.77 -16.68 -2.11
C GLY A 99 -20.20 -15.31 -1.74
N ALA A 100 -19.23 -15.23 -0.81
CA ALA A 100 -18.47 -13.99 -0.58
C ALA A 100 -17.53 -13.68 -1.76
N ASN A 101 -17.23 -12.40 -1.96
CA ASN A 101 -16.49 -11.89 -3.14
C ASN A 101 -15.09 -11.35 -2.82
N ASN A 102 -14.66 -11.36 -1.56
CA ASN A 102 -13.28 -10.96 -1.22
C ASN A 102 -12.28 -12.01 -1.70
N PHE A 103 -11.36 -11.64 -2.60
CA PHE A 103 -10.26 -12.53 -2.98
C PHE A 103 -9.38 -12.84 -1.75
N PRO A 104 -8.99 -14.11 -1.51
CA PRO A 104 -8.08 -14.45 -0.41
C PRO A 104 -6.77 -13.66 -0.49
N LEU A 105 -6.23 -13.48 -1.70
CA LEU A 105 -5.02 -12.67 -1.94
C LEU A 105 -5.22 -11.20 -1.56
N LEU A 106 -6.41 -10.63 -1.80
CA LEU A 106 -6.74 -9.26 -1.38
C LEU A 106 -6.76 -9.17 0.15
N VAL A 107 -7.39 -10.12 0.84
CA VAL A 107 -7.44 -10.13 2.31
C VAL A 107 -6.04 -10.30 2.92
N ASP A 108 -5.18 -11.10 2.28
CA ASP A 108 -3.75 -11.16 2.59
C ASP A 108 -3.00 -9.85 2.38
N HIS A 109 -3.13 -9.29 1.19
CA HIS A 109 -2.52 -8.02 0.79
C HIS A 109 -2.80 -6.90 1.80
N VAL A 110 -4.08 -6.63 2.07
CA VAL A 110 -4.46 -5.55 2.99
C VAL A 110 -3.99 -5.83 4.42
N SER A 111 -3.74 -7.09 4.80
CA SER A 111 -3.16 -7.43 6.10
C SER A 111 -1.65 -7.19 6.15
N ARG A 112 -0.93 -7.36 5.03
CA ARG A 112 0.50 -7.05 4.95
C ARG A 112 0.73 -5.54 5.10
N GLU A 113 -0.12 -4.72 4.51
CA GLU A 113 -0.08 -3.27 4.72
C GLU A 113 -0.43 -2.87 6.17
N ALA A 114 -1.41 -3.53 6.80
CA ALA A 114 -1.68 -3.30 8.21
C ALA A 114 -0.45 -3.67 9.08
N ASN A 115 0.22 -4.78 8.76
CA ASN A 115 1.44 -5.19 9.45
C ASN A 115 2.60 -4.21 9.22
N TYR A 116 2.76 -3.71 7.99
CA TYR A 116 3.72 -2.66 7.65
C TYR A 116 3.48 -1.41 8.49
N PHE A 117 2.26 -0.89 8.49
CA PHE A 117 1.90 0.31 9.25
C PHE A 117 2.13 0.13 10.76
N ARG A 118 1.75 -1.03 11.30
CA ARG A 118 2.01 -1.38 12.71
C ARG A 118 3.50 -1.32 13.03
N ASN A 119 4.34 -1.95 12.22
CA ASN A 119 5.78 -2.02 12.46
C ASN A 119 6.44 -0.63 12.34
N ARG A 120 6.03 0.17 11.35
CA ARG A 120 6.50 1.56 11.17
C ARG A 120 6.22 2.44 12.39
N LEU A 121 5.05 2.32 13.01
CA LEU A 121 4.74 3.04 14.26
C LEU A 121 5.64 2.61 15.42
N ALA A 122 5.96 1.31 15.51
CA ALA A 122 6.87 0.80 16.52
C ALA A 122 8.31 1.27 16.30
N GLU A 123 8.80 1.30 15.06
CA GLU A 123 10.10 1.85 14.68
C GLU A 123 10.23 3.32 15.08
N LEU A 124 9.23 4.13 14.73
CA LEU A 124 9.17 5.55 15.07
C LEU A 124 9.22 5.79 16.57
N ASN A 125 8.38 5.10 17.35
CA ASN A 125 8.33 5.27 18.79
C ASN A 125 9.60 4.81 19.52
N ASN A 126 10.30 3.82 18.98
CA ASN A 126 11.53 3.28 19.57
C ASN A 126 12.80 3.98 19.05
N GLY A 127 12.69 4.91 18.09
CA GLY A 127 13.84 5.57 17.47
C GLY A 127 14.72 4.62 16.65
N ARG A 128 14.15 3.54 16.11
CA ARG A 128 14.86 2.50 15.35
C ARG A 128 14.46 2.55 13.89
N LEU A 129 14.89 3.59 13.19
CA LEU A 129 14.79 3.62 11.74
C LEU A 129 15.91 2.79 11.13
N GLU A 130 15.59 2.04 10.08
CA GLU A 130 16.55 1.23 9.36
C GLU A 130 17.65 2.09 8.72
N PRO A 131 18.90 1.59 8.66
CA PRO A 131 19.93 2.18 7.81
C PRO A 131 19.45 2.30 6.37
N LEU A 132 19.84 3.37 5.67
CA LEU A 132 19.41 3.64 4.29
C LEU A 132 19.56 2.43 3.34
N PRO A 133 20.67 1.66 3.34
CA PRO A 133 20.80 0.49 2.46
C PRO A 133 19.82 -0.64 2.76
N ASP A 134 19.38 -0.80 4.02
CA ASP A 134 18.36 -1.78 4.40
C ASP A 134 16.99 -1.29 3.95
N ALA A 135 16.66 -0.04 4.31
CA ALA A 135 15.39 0.60 3.96
C ALA A 135 15.13 0.61 2.45
N ILE A 136 16.15 0.88 1.62
CA ILE A 136 16.02 0.82 0.15
C ILE A 136 15.50 -0.54 -0.29
N ILE A 137 16.11 -1.62 0.17
CA ILE A 137 15.76 -2.96 -0.29
C ILE A 137 14.44 -3.40 0.36
N ASP A 138 14.25 -3.21 1.67
CA ASP A 138 13.06 -3.69 2.39
C ASP A 138 11.77 -3.01 1.92
N GLU A 139 11.79 -1.68 1.69
CA GLU A 139 10.65 -0.95 1.15
C GLU A 139 10.33 -1.38 -0.28
N ASN A 140 11.33 -1.56 -1.14
CA ASN A 140 11.09 -2.01 -2.51
C ASN A 140 10.56 -3.45 -2.54
N VAL A 141 11.10 -4.37 -1.74
CA VAL A 141 10.56 -5.75 -1.63
C VAL A 141 9.08 -5.71 -1.22
N PHE A 142 8.73 -4.89 -0.24
CA PHE A 142 7.35 -4.73 0.21
C PHE A 142 6.47 -4.15 -0.90
N PHE A 143 6.80 -2.98 -1.43
CA PHE A 143 5.94 -2.27 -2.37
C PHE A 143 5.89 -2.89 -3.76
N LEU A 144 6.96 -3.55 -4.24
CA LEU A 144 6.91 -4.30 -5.50
C LEU A 144 5.88 -5.44 -5.42
N LYS A 145 5.81 -6.13 -4.28
CA LYS A 145 4.76 -7.13 -4.05
C LYS A 145 3.36 -6.51 -4.04
N ILE A 146 3.20 -5.35 -3.41
CA ILE A 146 1.94 -4.60 -3.41
C ILE A 146 1.54 -4.18 -4.84
N MET A 147 2.48 -3.66 -5.65
CA MET A 147 2.22 -3.27 -7.03
C MET A 147 1.88 -4.48 -7.94
N ALA A 148 2.56 -5.61 -7.76
CA ALA A 148 2.25 -6.85 -8.47
C ALA A 148 0.83 -7.33 -8.18
N ASP A 149 0.40 -7.28 -6.91
CA ASP A 149 -0.96 -7.65 -6.50
C ASP A 149 -2.00 -6.69 -7.09
N HIS A 150 -1.74 -5.39 -7.06
CA HIS A 150 -2.65 -4.40 -7.65
C HIS A 150 -2.92 -4.63 -9.13
N ALA A 151 -1.88 -4.92 -9.91
CA ALA A 151 -2.03 -5.20 -11.33
C ALA A 151 -2.93 -6.42 -11.57
N LYS A 152 -2.78 -7.47 -10.74
CA LYS A 152 -3.67 -8.65 -10.75
C LYS A 152 -5.10 -8.27 -10.38
N PHE A 153 -5.30 -7.50 -9.31
CA PHE A 153 -6.66 -7.08 -8.90
C PHE A 153 -7.35 -6.26 -9.99
N ILE A 154 -6.66 -5.32 -10.62
CA ILE A 154 -7.21 -4.54 -11.73
C ILE A 154 -7.61 -5.47 -12.87
N GLY A 155 -6.73 -6.39 -13.30
CA GLY A 155 -7.03 -7.34 -14.37
C GLY A 155 -8.23 -8.25 -14.07
N HIS A 156 -8.36 -8.71 -12.82
CA HIS A 156 -9.46 -9.59 -12.40
C HIS A 156 -10.79 -8.86 -12.16
N LEU A 157 -10.77 -7.56 -11.86
CA LEU A 157 -11.97 -6.76 -11.57
C LEU A 157 -12.46 -5.96 -12.79
N LEU A 158 -11.65 -5.85 -13.85
CA LEU A 158 -12.11 -5.39 -15.15
C LEU A 158 -13.09 -6.39 -15.76
N ASP A 159 -14.08 -5.90 -16.50
CA ASP A 159 -14.95 -6.80 -17.25
C ASP A 159 -14.13 -7.54 -18.34
N PRO A 160 -14.29 -8.86 -18.52
CA PRO A 160 -13.52 -9.61 -19.51
C PRO A 160 -13.66 -9.11 -20.96
N SER A 161 -14.67 -8.29 -21.27
CA SER A 161 -14.78 -7.63 -22.58
C SER A 161 -13.85 -6.43 -22.77
N GLU A 162 -13.25 -5.88 -21.70
CA GLU A 162 -12.19 -4.87 -21.75
C GLU A 162 -10.82 -5.48 -22.08
N ARG A 163 -10.76 -6.33 -23.11
CA ARG A 163 -9.61 -7.19 -23.44
C ARG A 163 -8.26 -6.45 -23.43
N LYS A 164 -8.21 -5.26 -24.04
CA LYS A 164 -6.99 -4.44 -24.09
C LYS A 164 -6.52 -3.99 -22.70
N LEU A 165 -7.43 -3.56 -21.83
CA LEU A 165 -7.08 -3.10 -20.48
C LEU A 165 -6.72 -4.28 -19.57
N VAL A 166 -7.40 -5.42 -19.75
CA VAL A 166 -7.07 -6.68 -19.06
C VAL A 166 -5.66 -7.14 -19.43
N ASP A 167 -5.32 -7.15 -20.72
CA ASP A 167 -3.98 -7.52 -21.19
C ASP A 167 -2.91 -6.56 -20.66
N GLN A 168 -3.16 -5.24 -20.67
CA GLN A 168 -2.26 -4.25 -20.07
C GLN A 168 -2.04 -4.48 -18.57
N ALA A 169 -3.11 -4.75 -17.81
CA ALA A 169 -2.99 -5.06 -16.38
C ALA A 169 -2.17 -6.35 -16.15
N ARG A 170 -2.31 -7.34 -17.04
CA ARG A 170 -1.52 -8.57 -17.00
C ARG A 170 -0.04 -8.33 -17.32
N GLU A 171 0.28 -7.47 -18.28
CA GLU A 171 1.65 -7.07 -18.59
C GLU A 171 2.31 -6.43 -17.37
N PHE A 172 1.66 -5.45 -16.74
CA PHE A 172 2.15 -4.87 -15.48
C PHE A 172 2.31 -5.92 -14.38
N SER A 173 1.38 -6.88 -14.25
CA SER A 173 1.52 -7.96 -13.27
C SER A 173 2.81 -8.76 -13.50
N ASN A 174 3.13 -9.10 -14.76
CA ASN A 174 4.33 -9.86 -15.09
C ASN A 174 5.60 -9.04 -14.84
N ASP A 175 5.58 -7.75 -15.16
CA ASP A 175 6.72 -6.84 -14.93
C ASP A 175 7.04 -6.74 -13.44
N PHE A 176 6.02 -6.53 -12.60
CA PHE A 176 6.21 -6.41 -11.16
C PHE A 176 6.53 -7.74 -10.46
N ASP A 177 6.10 -8.89 -11.01
CA ASP A 177 6.56 -10.20 -10.51
C ASP A 177 8.08 -10.36 -10.77
N GLN A 178 8.58 -9.94 -11.94
CA GLN A 178 10.01 -9.97 -12.26
C GLN A 178 10.82 -9.02 -11.36
N LEU A 179 10.37 -7.78 -11.18
CA LEU A 179 11.04 -6.81 -10.30
C LEU A 179 11.05 -7.30 -8.85
N LEU A 180 9.96 -7.92 -8.38
CA LEU A 180 9.91 -8.49 -7.03
C LEU A 180 10.93 -9.62 -6.85
N TRP A 181 11.08 -10.53 -7.82
CA TRP A 181 12.10 -11.57 -7.73
C TRP A 181 13.51 -11.00 -7.72
N GLN A 182 13.78 -9.99 -8.55
CA GLN A 182 15.07 -9.29 -8.52
C GLN A 182 15.33 -8.64 -7.14
N ALA A 183 14.32 -8.02 -6.54
CA ALA A 183 14.43 -7.44 -5.20
C ALA A 183 14.68 -8.49 -4.11
N GLN A 184 14.05 -9.66 -4.21
CA GLN A 184 14.25 -10.78 -3.28
C GLN A 184 15.67 -11.38 -3.41
N ASP A 185 16.18 -11.52 -4.63
CA ASP A 185 17.56 -11.95 -4.88
C ASP A 185 18.55 -10.92 -4.33
N LEU A 186 18.34 -9.63 -4.61
CA LEU A 186 19.15 -8.54 -4.08
C LEU A 186 19.16 -8.53 -2.54
N SER A 187 17.99 -8.76 -1.91
CA SER A 187 17.85 -8.91 -0.47
C SER A 187 18.61 -10.12 0.08
N SER A 188 18.60 -11.25 -0.64
CA SER A 188 19.28 -12.48 -0.23
C SER A 188 20.81 -12.37 -0.32
N MET A 189 21.31 -11.45 -1.14
CA MET A 189 22.74 -11.17 -1.32
C MET A 189 23.30 -10.12 -0.34
N ARG A 190 22.52 -9.68 0.66
CA ARG A 190 22.99 -8.73 1.67
C ARG A 190 24.05 -9.37 2.61
N PRO A 191 25.02 -8.58 3.11
CA PRO A 191 25.22 -7.15 2.85
C PRO A 191 26.01 -6.86 1.55
N GLN A 192 26.51 -7.87 0.83
CA GLN A 192 27.38 -7.69 -0.34
C GLN A 192 26.69 -6.97 -1.51
N SER A 193 25.37 -7.11 -1.63
CA SER A 193 24.56 -6.40 -2.62
C SER A 193 24.31 -4.92 -2.30
N GLN A 194 24.59 -4.46 -1.07
CA GLN A 194 24.31 -3.10 -0.60
C GLN A 194 25.37 -2.08 -1.05
N THR A 195 25.87 -2.23 -2.27
CA THR A 195 26.78 -1.26 -2.88
C THR A 195 25.99 -0.13 -3.52
N LYS A 196 26.52 1.10 -3.44
CA LYS A 196 25.88 2.28 -4.03
C LYS A 196 25.49 2.10 -5.52
N PRO A 197 26.34 1.53 -6.40
CA PRO A 197 25.96 1.31 -7.80
C PRO A 197 24.80 0.33 -7.99
N LEU A 198 24.76 -0.77 -7.23
CA LEU A 198 23.66 -1.74 -7.31
C LEU A 198 22.34 -1.16 -6.81
N LEU A 199 22.38 -0.42 -5.70
CA LEU A 199 21.18 0.22 -5.13
C LEU A 199 20.61 1.31 -6.05
N SER A 200 21.47 2.14 -6.66
CA SER A 200 21.03 3.19 -7.59
C SER A 200 20.43 2.59 -8.85
N GLN A 201 21.08 1.59 -9.47
CA GLN A 201 20.52 0.89 -10.63
C GLN A 201 19.18 0.19 -10.31
N PHE A 202 19.07 -0.39 -9.10
CA PHE A 202 17.84 -1.03 -8.63
C PHE A 202 16.69 -0.02 -8.48
N LEU A 203 16.95 1.14 -7.87
CA LEU A 203 15.96 2.22 -7.76
C LEU A 203 15.55 2.75 -9.14
N ASP A 204 16.50 3.00 -10.03
CA ASP A 204 16.24 3.45 -11.41
C ASP A 204 15.31 2.52 -12.18
N GLN A 205 15.57 1.20 -12.13
CA GLN A 205 14.73 0.19 -12.80
C GLN A 205 13.31 0.17 -12.23
N ASN A 206 13.18 0.14 -10.91
CA ASN A 206 11.88 0.10 -10.25
C ASN A 206 11.07 1.37 -10.53
N ARG A 207 11.75 2.53 -10.54
CA ARG A 207 11.12 3.83 -10.72
C ARG A 207 10.34 3.95 -12.03
N VAL A 208 10.90 3.47 -13.13
CA VAL A 208 10.26 3.52 -14.46
C VAL A 208 8.95 2.73 -14.45
N SER A 209 8.98 1.50 -13.93
CA SER A 209 7.79 0.66 -13.87
C SER A 209 6.73 1.18 -12.90
N VAL A 210 7.14 1.73 -11.75
CA VAL A 210 6.22 2.33 -10.77
C VAL A 210 5.54 3.58 -11.34
N ALA A 211 6.29 4.44 -12.04
CA ALA A 211 5.71 5.60 -12.70
C ALA A 211 4.69 5.19 -13.79
N SER A 212 5.03 4.20 -14.62
CA SER A 212 4.13 3.69 -15.66
C SER A 212 2.85 3.09 -15.08
N LEU A 213 2.97 2.26 -14.04
CA LEU A 213 1.80 1.69 -13.36
C LEU A 213 0.96 2.76 -12.63
N ARG A 214 1.59 3.76 -12.03
CA ARG A 214 0.91 4.91 -11.42
C ARG A 214 0.04 5.63 -12.47
N ASP A 215 0.57 5.86 -13.66
CA ASP A 215 -0.16 6.57 -14.73
C ASP A 215 -1.29 5.73 -15.32
N PHE A 216 -1.07 4.42 -15.46
CA PHE A 216 -2.13 3.47 -15.78
C PHE A 216 -3.26 3.49 -14.73
N LYS A 217 -2.91 3.43 -13.44
CA LYS A 217 -3.89 3.49 -12.32
C LYS A 217 -4.66 4.80 -12.32
N LYS A 218 -4.00 5.93 -12.57
CA LYS A 218 -4.65 7.24 -12.70
C LYS A 218 -5.66 7.23 -13.86
N THR A 219 -5.23 6.75 -15.02
CA THR A 219 -6.07 6.67 -16.21
C THR A 219 -7.28 5.76 -15.99
N ALA A 220 -7.07 4.58 -15.39
CA ALA A 220 -8.14 3.66 -15.04
C ALA A 220 -9.16 4.30 -14.08
N ARG A 221 -8.71 4.99 -13.02
CA ARG A 221 -9.57 5.76 -12.12
C ARG A 221 -10.42 6.77 -12.90
N ASP A 222 -9.78 7.62 -13.70
CA ASP A 222 -10.47 8.68 -14.46
C ASP A 222 -11.51 8.10 -15.44
N LEU A 223 -11.22 6.92 -16.04
CA LEU A 223 -12.16 6.21 -16.91
C LEU A 223 -13.32 5.57 -16.15
N ILE A 224 -13.08 4.99 -14.97
CA ILE A 224 -14.12 4.40 -14.12
C ILE A 224 -15.08 5.48 -13.62
N GLU A 225 -14.55 6.60 -13.11
CA GLU A 225 -15.34 7.75 -12.64
C GLU A 225 -16.21 8.34 -13.74
N ALA A 226 -15.71 8.36 -14.99
CA ALA A 226 -16.45 8.84 -16.15
C ALA A 226 -17.36 7.79 -16.80
N CYS A 227 -17.49 6.58 -16.22
CA CYS A 227 -18.23 5.45 -16.78
C CYS A 227 -17.80 5.08 -18.22
N ARG A 228 -16.52 5.21 -18.55
CA ARG A 228 -15.96 4.98 -19.89
C ARG A 228 -15.39 3.58 -20.10
N ILE A 229 -15.34 2.76 -19.05
CA ILE A 229 -14.94 1.35 -19.08
C ILE A 229 -15.88 0.51 -18.23
N LYS A 230 -15.92 -0.79 -18.48
CA LYS A 230 -16.74 -1.78 -17.77
C LYS A 230 -15.89 -2.51 -16.74
N SER A 231 -16.31 -2.49 -15.48
CA SER A 231 -15.63 -3.17 -14.39
C SER A 231 -16.56 -3.36 -13.20
N ILE A 232 -16.12 -4.17 -12.24
CA ILE A 232 -16.67 -4.19 -10.87
C ILE A 232 -15.73 -3.46 -9.89
N ILE A 233 -14.86 -2.58 -10.42
CA ILE A 233 -13.93 -1.78 -9.61
C ILE A 233 -14.68 -0.56 -9.07
N HIS A 234 -14.83 -0.47 -7.76
CA HIS A 234 -15.35 0.72 -7.12
C HIS A 234 -14.43 1.93 -7.41
N PRO A 235 -14.92 3.13 -7.77
CA PRO A 235 -14.07 4.29 -8.10
C PRO A 235 -13.03 4.61 -7.02
N LEU A 236 -13.44 4.56 -5.74
CA LEU A 236 -12.53 4.74 -4.60
C LEU A 236 -11.43 3.68 -4.51
N LEU A 237 -11.67 2.44 -4.95
CA LEU A 237 -10.62 1.41 -4.99
C LEU A 237 -9.57 1.76 -6.06
N ALA A 238 -9.98 2.28 -7.21
CA ALA A 238 -9.05 2.74 -8.24
C ALA A 238 -8.18 3.91 -7.74
N ASP A 239 -8.77 4.87 -7.02
CA ASP A 239 -8.02 5.96 -6.39
C ASP A 239 -7.10 5.49 -5.25
N HIS A 240 -7.56 4.52 -4.46
CA HIS A 240 -6.79 3.92 -3.36
C HIS A 240 -5.48 3.31 -3.86
N VAL A 241 -5.55 2.40 -4.82
CA VAL A 241 -4.34 1.75 -5.36
C VAL A 241 -3.45 2.74 -6.13
N TYR A 242 -4.03 3.82 -6.68
CA TYR A 242 -3.27 4.94 -7.27
C TYR A 242 -2.46 5.69 -6.22
N ARG A 243 -3.06 6.07 -5.09
CA ARG A 243 -2.36 6.76 -4.00
C ARG A 243 -1.20 5.95 -3.42
N GLU A 244 -1.34 4.63 -3.33
CA GLU A 244 -0.24 3.77 -2.90
C GLU A 244 0.91 3.72 -3.91
N ALA A 245 0.62 3.74 -5.23
CA ALA A 245 1.67 3.84 -6.24
C ALA A 245 2.37 5.22 -6.21
N VAL A 246 1.62 6.30 -5.96
CA VAL A 246 2.19 7.64 -5.74
C VAL A 246 3.10 7.66 -4.51
N HIS A 247 2.66 7.07 -3.41
CA HIS A 247 3.43 6.99 -2.18
C HIS A 247 4.73 6.19 -2.38
N PHE A 248 4.66 5.02 -3.03
CA PHE A 248 5.85 4.24 -3.33
C PHE A 248 6.83 5.00 -4.24
N LEU A 249 6.33 5.70 -5.26
CA LEU A 249 7.19 6.49 -6.14
C LEU A 249 7.92 7.61 -5.36
N ALA A 250 7.24 8.25 -4.41
CA ALA A 250 7.85 9.26 -3.55
C ALA A 250 8.95 8.66 -2.66
N ILE A 251 8.76 7.45 -2.15
CA ILE A 251 9.79 6.72 -1.38
C ILE A 251 11.02 6.43 -2.25
N ILE A 252 10.83 5.95 -3.48
CA ILE A 252 11.93 5.72 -4.44
C ILE A 252 12.69 7.03 -4.71
N ASP A 253 11.98 8.12 -4.99
CA ASP A 253 12.57 9.43 -5.26
C ASP A 253 13.41 9.95 -4.07
N LEU A 254 12.90 9.79 -2.84
CA LEU A 254 13.60 10.17 -1.62
C LEU A 254 14.86 9.33 -1.39
N PHE A 255 14.80 8.02 -1.66
CA PHE A 255 15.95 7.14 -1.54
C PHE A 255 17.03 7.43 -2.57
N GLU A 256 16.64 7.70 -3.83
CA GLU A 256 17.61 8.05 -4.87
C GLU A 256 18.33 9.35 -4.51
N GLN A 257 17.58 10.34 -4.00
CA GLN A 257 18.15 11.59 -3.52
C GLN A 257 19.10 11.38 -2.32
N ALA A 258 18.71 10.54 -1.36
CA ALA A 258 19.55 10.23 -0.19
C ALA A 258 20.81 9.45 -0.58
N LEU A 259 20.75 8.60 -1.61
CA LEU A 259 21.85 7.74 -2.06
C LEU A 259 22.86 8.50 -2.93
N THR A 260 22.38 9.35 -3.85
CA THR A 260 23.21 10.04 -4.85
C THR A 260 23.55 11.48 -4.48
N GLY A 261 22.72 12.13 -3.66
CA GLY A 261 22.77 13.57 -3.42
C GLY A 261 22.21 14.42 -4.55
N GLN A 262 21.61 13.81 -5.58
CA GLN A 262 21.03 14.47 -6.75
C GLN A 262 19.51 14.32 -6.77
N ALA A 263 18.81 15.24 -7.45
CA ALA A 263 17.39 15.06 -7.70
C ALA A 263 17.18 13.87 -8.67
N PRO A 264 16.08 13.10 -8.53
CA PRO A 264 15.78 12.00 -9.45
C PRO A 264 15.76 12.48 -10.90
N MET A 265 16.31 11.67 -11.81
CA MET A 265 16.27 11.97 -13.24
C MET A 265 14.83 12.13 -13.74
N PRO A 266 14.55 13.03 -14.70
CA PRO A 266 13.22 13.16 -15.30
C PRO A 266 12.75 11.81 -15.83
N LEU A 267 11.49 11.46 -15.57
CA LEU A 267 10.89 10.27 -16.16
C LEU A 267 10.86 10.44 -17.69
N PRO A 268 11.15 9.38 -18.47
CA PRO A 268 10.91 9.42 -19.90
C PRO A 268 9.42 9.71 -20.15
N ALA A 269 9.12 10.48 -21.22
CA ALA A 269 7.74 10.75 -21.60
C ALA A 269 7.01 9.43 -21.85
N ALA A 270 5.85 9.24 -21.22
CA ALA A 270 5.01 8.08 -21.48
C ALA A 270 4.65 8.06 -22.98
N HIS A 271 5.00 6.98 -23.67
CA HIS A 271 4.66 6.73 -25.06
C HIS A 271 3.23 6.19 -25.21
#